data_AF-A0A2A4JGF2-F1
#
_entry.id   AF-A0A2A4JGF2-F1
#
_cell.length_a   1.000
_cell.length_b   1.000
_cell.length_c   1.000
_cell.angle_alpha   90.00
_cell.angle_beta   90.00
_cell.angle_gamma   90.00
#
_symmetry.space_group_name_H-M   'P 1'
#
loop_
_entity.id
_entity.type
_entity.pdbx_description
1 polymer ?
#
loop_
_entity_poly.entity_id
_entity_poly.type
_entity_poly.pdbx_seq_one_letter_code
_entity_poly.pdbx_strand_id
1 'polypeptide(L)'
;MVFYFTSNVVSPAVTLFMGADKHENEDLIKWGWPEDVWFHVDKVSSAHVYLRLAPAGQVAFHKDKDVRKVRVAKRSNEIVNRLNKTKKESFPDLRIERETRDRLEREDKKKLLREKKDKEKEEEKRKKEEAELRSYSTLMKAENMSTNYDGNDSDDFM
;
A
#
# COMPACT_ATOMS: atom_id res chain seq x y z
N MET A 1 -24.30 -8.62 8.75
CA MET A 1 -23.72 -9.32 9.92
C MET A 1 -22.70 -10.34 9.46
N VAL A 2 -21.49 -10.28 10.03
CA VAL A 2 -20.37 -11.17 9.72
C VAL A 2 -19.96 -11.93 10.97
N PHE A 3 -19.79 -13.24 10.85
CA PHE A 3 -19.27 -14.10 11.90
C PHE A 3 -17.78 -14.30 11.72
N TYR A 4 -17.00 -14.08 12.78
CA TYR A 4 -15.57 -14.32 12.84
C TYR A 4 -15.29 -15.53 13.74
N PHE A 5 -14.32 -16.35 13.36
CA PHE A 5 -13.84 -17.48 14.12
C PHE A 5 -12.31 -17.46 14.11
N THR A 6 -11.68 -17.78 15.24
CA THR A 6 -10.23 -17.95 15.30
C THR A 6 -9.86 -19.42 15.42
N SER A 7 -8.90 -19.86 14.61
CA SER A 7 -8.37 -21.21 14.60
C SER A 7 -6.91 -21.22 15.05
N ASN A 8 -6.65 -21.90 16.16
CA ASN A 8 -5.32 -22.10 16.72
C ASN A 8 -4.67 -23.43 16.25
N VAL A 9 -5.24 -24.09 15.23
CA VAL A 9 -4.73 -25.37 14.72
C VAL A 9 -3.42 -25.20 13.96
N VAL A 10 -3.23 -24.04 13.33
CA VAL A 10 -2.04 -23.66 12.59
C VAL A 10 -1.39 -22.48 13.32
N SER A 11 -0.05 -22.44 13.33
CA SER A 11 0.73 -21.31 13.83
C SER A 11 1.32 -20.56 12.62
N PRO A 12 1.09 -19.25 12.45
CA PRO A 12 0.29 -18.37 13.30
C PRO A 12 -1.23 -18.64 13.22
N ALA A 13 -1.96 -18.28 14.28
CA ALA A 13 -3.41 -18.48 14.35
C ALA A 13 -4.13 -17.78 13.19
N VAL A 14 -5.11 -18.46 12.61
CA VAL A 14 -5.81 -18.03 11.39
C VAL A 14 -7.20 -17.53 11.73
N THR A 15 -7.63 -16.47 11.07
CA THR A 15 -9.01 -15.94 11.21
C THR A 15 -9.87 -16.42 10.06
N LEU A 16 -11.01 -17.01 10.39
CA LEU A 16 -12.05 -17.44 9.46
C LEU A 16 -13.23 -16.49 9.61
N PHE A 17 -13.90 -16.13 8.53
CA PHE A 17 -15.10 -15.31 8.60
C PHE A 17 -16.12 -15.71 7.54
N MET A 18 -17.40 -15.45 7.82
CA MET A 18 -18.50 -15.72 6.89
C MET A 18 -19.63 -14.70 7.08
N GLY A 19 -20.29 -14.32 5.98
CA GLY A 19 -21.49 -13.51 6.03
C GLY A 19 -22.69 -14.32 6.51
N ALA A 20 -23.61 -13.67 7.22
CA ALA A 20 -24.86 -14.29 7.64
C ALA A 20 -25.82 -14.59 6.48
N ASP A 21 -25.73 -13.82 5.39
CA ASP A 21 -26.59 -13.93 4.21
C ASP A 21 -25.82 -13.60 2.91
N LYS A 22 -26.44 -13.86 1.76
CA LYS A 22 -25.90 -13.60 0.42
C LYS A 22 -25.44 -12.16 0.23
N HIS A 23 -26.19 -11.16 0.70
CA HIS A 23 -25.85 -9.75 0.56
C HIS A 23 -24.50 -9.42 1.23
N GLU A 24 -24.30 -9.91 2.44
CA GLU A 24 -23.05 -9.74 3.19
C GLU A 24 -21.90 -10.48 2.51
N ASN A 25 -22.16 -11.66 1.94
CA ASN A 25 -21.17 -12.40 1.18
C ASN A 25 -20.74 -11.66 -0.09
N GLU A 26 -21.66 -10.96 -0.77
CA GLU A 26 -21.33 -10.12 -1.93
C GLU A 26 -20.46 -8.92 -1.52
N ASP A 27 -20.77 -8.27 -0.39
CA ASP A 27 -19.93 -7.20 0.15
C ASP A 27 -18.55 -7.70 0.57
N LEU A 28 -18.45 -8.89 1.18
CA LEU A 28 -17.18 -9.51 1.52
C LEU A 28 -16.33 -9.86 0.27
N ILE A 29 -16.95 -10.22 -0.85
CA ILE A 29 -16.23 -10.44 -2.11
C ILE A 29 -15.77 -9.11 -2.70
N LYS A 30 -16.63 -8.09 -2.67
CA LYS A 30 -16.36 -6.77 -3.26
C LYS A 30 -15.27 -6.01 -2.50
N TRP A 31 -15.27 -6.14 -1.18
CA TRP A 31 -14.39 -5.41 -0.26
C TRP A 31 -13.32 -6.30 0.39
N GLY A 32 -13.25 -7.58 0.00
CA GLY A 32 -12.27 -8.55 0.49
C GLY A 32 -10.85 -8.21 0.07
N TRP A 33 -9.89 -8.75 0.82
CA TRP A 33 -8.48 -8.54 0.52
C TRP A 33 -8.02 -9.57 -0.52
N PRO A 34 -7.07 -9.24 -1.41
CA PRO A 34 -6.53 -10.22 -2.36
C PRO A 34 -5.79 -11.39 -1.68
N GLU A 35 -5.46 -11.25 -0.40
CA GLU A 35 -4.83 -12.28 0.44
C GLU A 35 -5.83 -13.28 1.03
N ASP A 36 -7.13 -12.97 0.99
CA ASP A 36 -8.16 -13.81 1.59
C ASP A 36 -8.45 -15.03 0.70
N VAL A 37 -8.39 -16.22 1.30
CA VAL A 37 -8.77 -17.47 0.61
C VAL A 37 -10.26 -17.69 0.78
N TRP A 38 -10.97 -17.84 -0.33
CA TRP A 38 -12.41 -18.07 -0.34
C TRP A 38 -12.76 -19.55 -0.57
N PHE A 39 -13.69 -20.06 0.24
CA PHE A 39 -14.22 -21.41 0.17
C PHE A 39 -15.74 -21.37 -0.04
N HIS A 40 -16.21 -22.31 -0.84
CA HIS A 40 -17.63 -22.49 -1.13
C HIS A 40 -18.00 -23.98 -1.11
N VAL A 41 -19.18 -24.28 -0.58
CA VAL A 41 -19.74 -25.64 -0.60
C VAL A 41 -20.40 -25.90 -1.95
N ASP A 42 -19.93 -26.90 -2.68
CA ASP A 42 -20.53 -27.29 -3.96
C ASP A 42 -22.06 -27.50 -3.84
N LYS A 43 -22.81 -26.93 -4.78
CA LYS A 43 -24.28 -26.99 -4.88
C LYS A 43 -25.09 -26.31 -3.77
N VAL A 44 -24.48 -25.48 -2.91
CA VAL A 44 -25.20 -24.70 -1.88
C VAL A 44 -24.86 -23.21 -2.00
N SER A 45 -25.83 -22.40 -2.42
CA SER A 45 -25.62 -20.99 -2.81
C SER A 45 -25.32 -20.01 -1.67
N SER A 46 -25.45 -20.40 -0.40
CA SER A 46 -25.31 -19.50 0.76
C SER A 46 -24.09 -19.79 1.64
N ALA A 47 -23.41 -20.91 1.42
CA ALA A 47 -22.33 -21.37 2.29
C ALA A 47 -20.96 -20.88 1.78
N HIS A 48 -20.63 -19.62 2.08
CA HIS A 48 -19.34 -19.01 1.79
C HIS A 48 -18.53 -18.87 3.08
N VAL A 49 -17.25 -19.27 3.06
CA VAL A 49 -16.32 -19.09 4.17
C VAL A 49 -15.04 -18.48 3.63
N TYR A 50 -14.53 -17.48 4.32
CA TYR A 50 -13.29 -16.80 3.98
C TYR A 50 -12.25 -17.05 5.06
N LEU A 51 -10.99 -17.10 4.65
CA LEU A 51 -9.85 -17.36 5.52
C LEU A 51 -8.81 -16.28 5.28
N ARG A 52 -8.49 -15.52 6.33
CA ARG A 52 -7.43 -14.52 6.31
C ARG A 52 -6.17 -15.11 6.92
N LEU A 53 -5.14 -15.23 6.09
CA LEU A 53 -3.81 -15.63 6.51
C LEU A 53 -3.06 -14.43 7.10
N ALA A 54 -2.20 -14.68 8.09
CA ALA A 54 -1.25 -13.69 8.57
C ALA A 54 -0.20 -13.36 7.47
N PRO A 55 0.47 -12.20 7.50
CA PRO A 55 1.29 -11.65 6.40
C PRO A 55 2.47 -12.51 5.90
N ALA A 56 2.70 -13.70 6.45
CA ALA A 56 3.84 -14.56 6.14
C ALA A 56 3.64 -15.52 4.94
N GLY A 57 2.61 -15.37 4.10
CA GLY A 57 2.43 -16.26 2.97
C GLY A 57 1.41 -15.80 1.95
N GLN A 58 1.83 -14.94 1.03
CA GLN A 58 1.08 -14.62 -0.17
C GLN A 58 0.97 -15.88 -1.05
N VAL A 59 -0.23 -16.42 -1.20
CA VAL A 59 -0.55 -17.44 -2.21
C VAL A 59 -1.89 -17.09 -2.86
N ALA A 60 -1.83 -16.27 -3.91
CA ALA A 60 -2.95 -16.01 -4.79
C ALA A 60 -2.81 -16.89 -6.04
N PHE A 61 -3.81 -17.73 -6.32
CA PHE A 61 -3.85 -18.52 -7.55
C PHE A 61 -4.50 -17.69 -8.66
N HIS A 62 -3.69 -17.26 -9.65
CA HIS A 62 -4.20 -16.54 -10.82
C HIS A 62 -5.09 -17.45 -11.70
N LYS A 63 -4.88 -18.77 -11.69
CA LYS A 63 -5.60 -19.72 -12.55
C LYS A 63 -6.53 -20.59 -11.72
N ASP A 64 -7.81 -20.62 -12.09
CA ASP A 64 -8.84 -21.46 -11.44
C ASP A 64 -8.49 -22.97 -11.50
N LYS A 65 -7.74 -23.39 -12.53
CA LYS A 65 -7.27 -24.77 -12.68
C LYS A 65 -6.30 -25.22 -11.58
N ASP A 66 -5.61 -24.27 -10.94
CA ASP A 66 -4.65 -24.56 -9.87
C ASP A 66 -5.34 -24.60 -8.48
N VAL A 67 -6.65 -24.29 -8.42
CA VAL A 67 -7.46 -24.35 -7.20
C VAL A 67 -7.75 -25.82 -6.87
N ARG A 68 -7.13 -26.31 -5.80
CA ARG A 68 -7.40 -27.64 -5.25
C ARG A 68 -8.77 -27.68 -4.59
N LYS A 69 -9.71 -28.42 -5.18
CA LYS A 69 -11.04 -28.69 -4.60
C LYS A 69 -10.95 -29.94 -3.72
N VAL A 70 -11.16 -29.79 -2.41
CA VAL A 70 -11.16 -30.91 -1.46
C VAL A 70 -12.59 -31.17 -1.01
N ARG A 71 -13.10 -32.39 -1.24
CA ARG A 71 -14.41 -32.82 -0.75
C ARG A 71 -14.26 -33.40 0.65
N VAL A 72 -14.81 -32.72 1.65
CA VAL A 72 -14.84 -33.23 3.02
C VAL A 72 -15.99 -34.25 3.15
N ALA A 73 -15.66 -35.52 3.42
CA ALA A 73 -16.64 -36.61 3.45
C ALA A 73 -17.51 -36.63 4.72
N LYS A 74 -16.97 -36.21 5.87
CA LYS A 74 -17.65 -36.22 7.16
C LYS A 74 -17.37 -34.94 7.94
N ARG A 75 -18.39 -34.45 8.64
CA ARG A 75 -18.27 -33.34 9.60
C ARG A 75 -17.47 -33.80 10.82
N SER A 76 -16.40 -33.10 11.15
CA SER A 76 -15.69 -33.30 12.42
C SER A 76 -16.32 -32.42 13.51
N ASN A 77 -17.05 -33.03 14.43
CA ASN A 77 -17.77 -32.30 15.48
C ASN A 77 -16.83 -31.64 16.48
N GLU A 78 -15.67 -32.24 16.78
CA GLU A 78 -14.67 -31.66 17.69
C GLU A 78 -14.14 -30.32 17.18
N ILE A 79 -13.86 -30.25 15.88
CA ILE A 79 -13.37 -29.03 15.23
C ILE A 79 -14.45 -27.96 15.25
N VAL A 80 -15.70 -28.32 14.91
CA VAL A 80 -16.81 -27.38 14.91
C VAL A 80 -17.10 -26.85 16.32
N ASN A 81 -17.08 -27.71 17.33
CA ASN A 81 -17.28 -27.30 18.72
C ASN A 81 -16.18 -26.37 19.21
N ARG A 82 -14.93 -26.59 18.79
CA ARG A 82 -13.81 -25.69 19.10
C ARG A 82 -13.96 -24.33 18.43
N LEU A 83 -14.36 -24.31 17.15
CA LEU A 83 -14.57 -23.07 16.41
C LEU A 83 -15.76 -22.28 16.96
N ASN A 84 -16.86 -22.94 17.33
CA ASN A 84 -18.01 -22.25 17.90
C ASN A 84 -17.69 -21.54 19.23
N LYS A 85 -16.68 -22.00 19.98
CA LYS A 85 -16.19 -21.29 21.19
C LYS A 85 -15.48 -19.97 20.86
N THR A 86 -14.91 -19.84 19.66
CA THR A 86 -14.21 -18.62 19.22
C THR A 86 -15.06 -17.74 18.32
N LYS A 87 -16.34 -18.08 18.15
CA LYS A 87 -17.30 -17.30 17.38
C LYS A 87 -17.43 -15.89 17.97
N LYS A 88 -17.17 -14.89 17.15
CA LYS A 88 -17.45 -13.48 17.42
C LYS A 88 -18.39 -12.96 16.35
N GLU A 89 -19.43 -12.27 16.77
CA GLU A 89 -20.38 -11.64 15.86
C GLU A 89 -19.98 -10.17 15.74
N SER A 90 -19.95 -9.66 14.53
CA SER A 90 -19.65 -8.25 14.29
C SER A 90 -20.56 -7.74 13.17
N PHE A 91 -20.75 -6.43 13.18
CA PHE A 91 -21.42 -5.68 12.12
C PHE A 91 -20.36 -4.75 11.52
N PRO A 92 -19.46 -5.27 10.65
CA PRO A 92 -18.46 -4.43 10.02
C PRO A 92 -19.14 -3.62 8.93
N ASP A 93 -19.10 -2.30 9.02
CA ASP A 93 -19.44 -1.41 7.91
C ASP A 93 -18.29 -1.41 6.89
N LEU A 94 -18.19 -2.48 6.12
CA LEU A 94 -17.08 -2.77 5.18
C LEU A 94 -16.83 -1.62 4.18
N ARG A 95 -17.88 -0.85 3.86
CA ARG A 95 -17.83 0.31 2.97
C ARG A 95 -17.00 1.46 3.56
N ILE A 96 -17.17 1.74 4.86
CA ILE A 96 -16.45 2.81 5.56
C ILE A 96 -14.98 2.41 5.70
N GLU A 97 -14.71 1.14 6.02
CA GLU A 97 -13.34 0.65 6.28
C GLU A 97 -12.45 0.66 5.03
N ARG A 98 -12.99 0.40 3.83
CA ARG A 98 -12.21 0.59 2.60
C ARG A 98 -12.10 2.04 2.19
N GLU A 99 -13.13 2.85 2.37
CA GLU A 99 -13.05 4.28 2.03
C GLU A 99 -12.01 5.01 2.90
N THR A 100 -11.90 4.65 4.18
CA THR A 100 -10.84 5.16 5.07
C THR A 100 -9.46 4.68 4.64
N ARG A 101 -9.31 3.41 4.23
CA ARG A 101 -8.05 2.87 3.70
C ARG A 101 -7.63 3.56 2.40
N ASP A 102 -8.52 3.62 1.42
CA ASP A 102 -8.26 4.26 0.12
C ASP A 102 -7.94 5.76 0.32
N ARG A 103 -8.51 6.40 1.34
CA ARG A 103 -8.18 7.77 1.75
C ARG A 103 -6.77 7.84 2.36
N LEU A 104 -6.44 6.97 3.31
CA LEU A 104 -5.11 6.90 3.94
C LEU A 104 -4.00 6.61 2.92
N GLU A 105 -4.21 5.65 2.01
CA GLU A 105 -3.24 5.36 0.94
C GLU A 105 -3.02 6.56 0.01
N ARG A 106 -4.10 7.28 -0.32
CA ARG A 106 -4.00 8.53 -1.10
C ARG A 106 -3.25 9.62 -0.32
N GLU A 107 -3.49 9.73 0.98
CA GLU A 107 -2.82 10.70 1.85
C GLU A 107 -1.33 10.40 1.98
N ASP A 108 -0.96 9.13 2.23
CA ASP A 108 0.44 8.68 2.32
C ASP A 108 1.16 8.88 0.99
N LYS A 109 0.53 8.50 -0.14
CA LYS A 109 1.10 8.72 -1.47
C LYS A 109 1.30 10.22 -1.76
N LYS A 110 0.34 11.06 -1.37
CA LYS A 110 0.44 12.53 -1.52
C LYS A 110 1.54 13.11 -0.63
N LYS A 111 1.72 12.59 0.59
CA LYS A 111 2.78 13.00 1.51
C LYS A 111 4.16 12.62 0.97
N LEU A 112 4.33 11.38 0.50
CA LEU A 112 5.54 10.92 -0.17
C LEU A 112 5.91 11.77 -1.38
N LEU A 113 4.93 12.11 -2.23
CA LEU A 113 5.14 12.97 -3.39
C LEU A 113 5.54 14.40 -2.99
N ARG A 114 4.93 14.95 -1.94
CA ARG A 114 5.27 16.29 -1.43
C ARG A 114 6.69 16.31 -0.87
N GLU A 115 7.04 15.33 -0.03
CA GLU A 115 8.41 15.21 0.51
C GLU A 115 9.46 15.04 -0.60
N LYS A 116 9.18 14.25 -1.64
CA LYS A 116 10.09 14.10 -2.78
C LYS A 116 10.27 15.42 -3.53
N LYS A 117 9.19 16.15 -3.77
CA LYS A 117 9.22 17.45 -4.45
C LYS A 117 9.94 18.52 -3.63
N ASP A 118 9.78 18.51 -2.31
CA ASP A 118 10.45 19.45 -1.41
C ASP A 118 11.96 19.15 -1.35
N LYS A 119 12.36 17.87 -1.30
CA LYS A 119 13.76 17.45 -1.42
C LYS A 119 14.40 17.86 -2.75
N GLU A 120 13.71 17.63 -3.88
CA GLU A 120 14.21 18.05 -5.20
C GLU A 120 14.42 19.57 -5.28
N LYS A 121 13.48 20.37 -4.74
CA LYS A 121 13.62 21.83 -4.68
C LYS A 121 14.76 22.28 -3.78
N GLU A 122 14.97 21.62 -2.65
CA GLU A 122 16.05 21.93 -1.71
C GLU A 122 17.42 21.61 -2.35
N GLU A 123 17.53 20.49 -3.05
CA GLU A 123 18.73 20.14 -3.81
C GLU A 123 19.00 21.11 -4.97
N GLU A 124 17.96 21.53 -5.70
CA GLU A 124 18.08 22.50 -6.78
C GLU A 124 18.55 23.87 -6.24
N LYS A 125 17.98 24.33 -5.12
CA LYS A 125 18.44 25.54 -4.43
C LYS A 125 19.89 25.43 -3.98
N ARG A 126 20.25 24.32 -3.31
CA ARG A 126 21.64 24.09 -2.85
C ARG A 126 22.63 24.08 -4.01
N LYS A 127 22.26 23.46 -5.14
CA LYS A 127 23.09 23.43 -6.35
C LYS A 127 23.23 24.83 -6.97
N LYS A 128 22.16 25.63 -6.95
CA LYS A 128 22.18 27.02 -7.44
C LYS A 128 23.05 27.91 -6.56
N GLU A 129 22.91 27.82 -5.24
CA GLU A 129 23.74 28.54 -4.27
C GLU A 129 25.21 28.16 -4.38
N GLU A 130 25.52 26.86 -4.54
CA GLU A 130 26.89 26.40 -4.79
C GLU A 130 27.44 26.91 -6.12
N ALA A 131 26.64 26.89 -7.19
CA ALA A 131 27.03 27.44 -8.48
C ALA A 131 27.26 28.96 -8.41
N GLU A 132 26.43 29.69 -7.67
CA GLU A 132 26.57 31.13 -7.44
C GLU A 132 27.85 31.44 -6.67
N LEU A 133 28.12 30.72 -5.56
CA LEU A 133 29.36 30.81 -4.79
C LEU A 133 30.59 30.45 -5.62
N ARG A 134 30.51 29.41 -6.47
CA ARG A 134 31.59 29.03 -7.41
C ARG A 134 31.79 30.04 -8.54
N SER A 135 30.75 30.75 -8.96
CA SER A 135 30.82 31.70 -10.07
C SER A 135 31.42 33.06 -9.71
N TYR A 136 31.71 33.33 -8.42
CA TYR A 136 32.22 34.61 -7.93
C TYR A 136 31.46 35.85 -8.47
N SER A 137 30.18 35.68 -8.83
CA SER A 137 29.36 36.73 -9.45
C SER A 137 29.23 37.97 -8.56
N THR A 138 29.19 37.78 -7.24
CA THR A 138 29.15 38.86 -6.26
C THR A 138 30.48 39.60 -6.10
N LEU A 139 31.61 39.00 -6.51
CA LEU A 139 32.95 39.63 -6.52
C LEU A 139 33.24 40.35 -7.84
N MET A 140 32.65 39.92 -8.95
CA MET A 140 32.77 40.55 -10.28
C MET A 140 31.84 41.79 -10.40
N LYS A 141 31.97 42.76 -9.50
CA LYS A 141 31.31 44.07 -9.62
C LYS A 141 32.19 45.03 -10.40
N ALA A 142 31.64 45.69 -11.41
CA ALA A 142 32.35 46.70 -12.21
C ALA A 142 32.94 47.84 -11.36
N GLU A 143 32.34 48.15 -10.22
CA GLU A 143 32.82 49.13 -9.24
C GLU A 143 34.17 48.77 -8.61
N ASN A 144 34.50 47.48 -8.53
CA ASN A 144 35.76 46.98 -7.96
C ASN A 144 36.78 46.56 -9.05
N MET A 145 36.45 46.73 -10.33
CA MET A 145 37.36 46.45 -11.44
C MET A 145 38.16 47.71 -11.77
N SER A 146 39.45 47.74 -11.43
CA SER A 146 40.38 48.74 -11.94
C SER A 146 41.02 48.21 -13.23
N THR A 147 41.02 49.02 -14.28
CA THR A 147 41.72 48.70 -15.52
C THR A 147 43.21 49.06 -15.36
N ASN A 148 44.08 48.17 -15.77
CA ASN A 148 45.53 48.36 -15.86
C ASN A 148 45.96 48.91 -17.24
N TYR A 149 45.03 49.51 -17.97
CA TYR A 149 45.26 50.07 -19.29
C TYR A 149 45.99 51.42 -19.15
N ASP A 150 47.30 51.41 -19.36
CA ASP A 150 48.13 52.62 -19.52
C ASP A 150 48.13 52.95 -21.02
N GLY A 151 47.34 53.94 -21.41
CA GLY A 151 46.88 54.18 -22.79
C GLY A 151 48.00 54.51 -23.78
N ASN A 152 48.70 53.48 -24.26
CA ASN A 152 49.63 53.60 -25.38
C ASN A 152 48.98 53.07 -26.67
N ASP A 153 48.04 53.86 -27.21
CA ASP A 153 47.64 53.80 -28.62
C ASP A 153 48.72 54.53 -29.45
N SER A 154 49.79 53.82 -29.80
CA SER A 154 50.68 54.24 -30.89
C SER A 154 50.52 53.28 -32.05
N ASP A 155 49.70 53.73 -32.98
CA ASP A 155 49.41 53.24 -34.32
C ASP A 155 50.69 53.26 -35.19
N ASP A 156 51.34 52.10 -35.42
CA ASP A 156 52.23 51.88 -36.58
C ASP A 156 52.61 50.38 -36.74
N PHE A 157 51.93 49.65 -37.63
CA PHE A 157 52.51 48.46 -38.27
C PHE A 157 51.86 48.19 -39.64
N MET A 158 52.56 48.62 -40.69
CA MET A 158 52.54 47.94 -42.01
C MET A 158 53.21 46.57 -41.91
#